data_AF-A0A0J6ZGZ0-F1
#
_entry.id   AF-A0A0J6ZGZ0-F1
#
_cell.length_a   1.000
_cell.length_b   1.000
_cell.length_c   1.000
_cell.angle_alpha   90.00
_cell.angle_beta   90.00
_cell.angle_gamma   90.00
#
_symmetry.space_group_name_H-M   'P 1'
#
loop_
_entity.id
_entity.type
_entity.pdbx_description
1 polymer ?
#
loop_
_entity_poly.entity_id
_entity_poly.type
_entity_poly.pdbx_seq_one_letter_code
_entity_poly.pdbx_strand_id
1 'polypeptide(L)'
;MKLTTFPFAVLGFQYKVARIPLQLIEDRLFARMDAETPARLFYERSLGMMDAAVGSALGDSELKMRGEALAERSDALSRAARLDAAAARKEAHAAADLRSTLNNVAEKSARARASANRDVKQAWTEAEERKSDAAQAAGERAEAGKHQADEVAKRRTDSVNEAKRVAQENIRANEGKASAAAKSQLDSAQAKQSEADHRRAQAERIEQLADAEKQKRQEATSRKS
;
A
#
# COMPACT_ATOMS: atom_id res chain seq x y z
N MET A 1 -86.12 11.38 -74.26
CA MET A 1 -84.92 10.62 -74.68
C MET A 1 -83.75 11.59 -74.77
N LYS A 2 -82.73 11.42 -73.92
CA LYS A 2 -81.60 12.37 -73.77
C LYS A 2 -80.42 11.89 -74.62
N LEU A 3 -79.99 12.69 -75.60
CA LEU A 3 -78.83 12.45 -76.47
C LEU A 3 -77.47 12.66 -75.77
N THR A 4 -77.41 12.69 -74.44
CA THR A 4 -76.20 12.97 -73.66
C THR A 4 -75.59 11.74 -72.96
N THR A 5 -76.14 10.55 -73.17
CA THR A 5 -75.62 9.30 -72.57
C THR A 5 -74.50 8.64 -73.41
N PHE A 6 -74.36 9.03 -74.68
CA PHE A 6 -73.40 8.43 -75.61
C PHE A 6 -71.92 8.89 -75.52
N PRO A 7 -71.55 10.09 -75.01
CA PRO A 7 -70.13 10.46 -74.91
C PRO A 7 -69.42 9.76 -73.74
N PHE A 8 -70.11 9.50 -72.62
CA PHE A 8 -69.47 8.89 -71.43
C PHE A 8 -69.10 7.42 -71.60
N ALA A 9 -69.90 6.63 -72.31
CA ALA A 9 -69.60 5.21 -72.57
C ALA A 9 -68.36 5.04 -73.48
N VAL A 10 -68.20 5.91 -74.48
CA VAL A 10 -67.02 5.94 -75.35
C VAL A 10 -65.78 6.41 -74.58
N LEU A 11 -65.91 7.41 -73.70
CA LEU A 11 -64.84 7.84 -72.80
C LEU A 11 -64.40 6.73 -71.83
N GLY A 12 -65.35 5.97 -71.25
CA GLY A 12 -65.05 4.83 -70.39
C GLY A 12 -64.32 3.69 -71.13
N PHE A 13 -64.68 3.45 -72.40
CA PHE A 13 -63.99 2.48 -73.25
C PHE A 13 -62.58 2.98 -73.64
N GLN A 14 -62.43 4.25 -74.00
CA GLN A 14 -61.12 4.85 -74.30
C GLN A 14 -60.21 4.88 -73.07
N TYR A 15 -60.74 5.13 -71.88
CA TYR A 15 -59.98 5.04 -70.62
C TYR A 15 -59.58 3.60 -70.32
N LYS A 16 -60.47 2.61 -70.49
CA LYS A 16 -60.13 1.19 -70.35
C LYS A 16 -59.05 0.75 -71.35
N VAL A 17 -59.07 1.24 -72.59
CA VAL A 17 -58.03 0.94 -73.60
C VAL A 17 -56.71 1.67 -73.30
N ALA A 18 -56.76 2.93 -72.85
CA ALA A 18 -55.59 3.68 -72.40
C ALA A 18 -54.95 3.10 -71.13
N ARG A 19 -55.73 2.35 -70.34
CA ARG A 19 -55.29 1.68 -69.11
C ARG A 19 -54.54 0.37 -69.33
N ILE A 20 -54.81 -0.35 -70.41
CA ILE A 20 -54.11 -1.60 -70.76
C ILE A 20 -52.58 -1.43 -70.80
N PRO A 21 -51.99 -0.41 -71.45
CA PRO A 21 -50.54 -0.22 -71.42
C PRO A 21 -50.01 0.18 -70.03
N LEU A 22 -50.78 0.92 -69.22
CA LEU A 22 -50.40 1.27 -67.84
C LEU A 22 -50.38 0.05 -66.90
N GLN A 23 -51.36 -0.85 -67.00
CA GLN A 23 -51.38 -2.12 -66.26
C GLN A 23 -50.24 -3.07 -66.70
N LEU A 24 -49.93 -3.12 -68.00
CA LEU A 24 -48.80 -3.91 -68.51
C LEU A 24 -47.43 -3.40 -68.02
N ILE A 25 -47.30 -2.09 -67.82
CA ILE A 25 -46.11 -1.48 -67.21
C ILE A 25 -46.06 -1.81 -65.71
N GLU A 26 -47.21 -1.82 -65.03
CA GLU A 26 -47.37 -2.25 -63.63
C GLU A 26 -46.87 -3.69 -63.43
N ASP A 27 -47.37 -4.63 -64.25
CA ASP A 27 -47.03 -6.05 -64.18
C ASP A 27 -45.58 -6.36 -64.58
N ARG A 28 -44.90 -5.50 -65.36
CA ARG A 28 -43.56 -5.80 -65.90
C ARG A 28 -42.43 -5.02 -65.21
N LEU A 29 -42.66 -3.78 -64.79
CA LEU A 29 -41.66 -2.96 -64.08
C LEU A 29 -41.80 -3.04 -62.56
N PHE A 30 -43.01 -3.09 -62.03
CA PHE A 30 -43.22 -3.10 -60.57
C PHE A 30 -43.27 -4.52 -59.98
N ALA A 31 -43.48 -5.58 -60.77
CA ALA A 31 -43.38 -6.96 -60.30
C ALA A 31 -41.97 -7.37 -59.81
N ARG A 32 -40.92 -6.64 -60.20
CA ARG A 32 -39.54 -6.82 -59.69
C ARG A 32 -39.20 -5.90 -58.51
N MET A 33 -40.01 -4.90 -58.21
CA MET A 33 -39.81 -4.00 -57.07
C MET A 33 -40.62 -4.49 -55.87
N ASP A 34 -40.02 -4.43 -54.69
CA ASP A 34 -40.70 -4.82 -53.46
C ASP A 34 -41.95 -3.94 -53.23
N ALA A 35 -43.01 -4.54 -52.69
CA ALA A 35 -44.32 -3.91 -52.53
C ALA A 35 -44.29 -2.69 -51.60
N GLU A 36 -43.23 -2.55 -50.80
CA GLU A 36 -43.04 -1.46 -49.83
C GLU A 36 -42.13 -0.34 -50.34
N THR A 37 -41.64 -0.44 -51.58
CA THR A 37 -40.75 0.57 -52.16
C THR A 37 -41.47 1.93 -52.23
N PRO A 38 -40.90 3.03 -51.69
CA PRO A 38 -41.58 4.32 -51.61
C PRO A 38 -42.07 4.86 -52.97
N ALA A 39 -41.28 4.65 -54.04
CA ALA A 39 -41.64 5.06 -55.40
C ALA A 39 -42.84 4.27 -55.96
N ARG A 40 -42.92 2.96 -55.66
CA ARG A 40 -44.02 2.08 -56.05
C ARG A 40 -45.30 2.45 -55.29
N LEU A 41 -45.21 2.64 -53.97
CA LEU A 41 -46.36 3.03 -53.14
C LEU A 41 -46.94 4.40 -53.52
N PHE A 42 -46.08 5.36 -53.89
CA PHE A 42 -46.55 6.66 -54.38
C PHE A 42 -47.29 6.53 -55.72
N TYR A 43 -46.76 5.71 -56.64
CA TYR A 43 -47.38 5.42 -57.91
C TYR A 43 -48.75 4.73 -57.73
N GLU A 44 -48.80 3.62 -56.98
CA GLU A 44 -50.03 2.86 -56.72
C GLU A 44 -51.11 3.72 -56.04
N ARG A 45 -50.73 4.59 -55.10
CA ARG A 45 -51.66 5.54 -54.48
C ARG A 45 -52.22 6.55 -55.47
N SER A 46 -51.38 7.14 -56.31
CA SER A 46 -51.80 8.13 -57.31
C SER A 46 -52.73 7.51 -58.36
N LEU A 47 -52.44 6.27 -58.76
CA LEU A 47 -53.25 5.49 -59.68
C LEU A 47 -54.60 5.14 -59.04
N GLY A 48 -54.59 4.60 -57.81
CA GLY A 48 -55.82 4.28 -57.08
C GLY A 48 -56.76 5.47 -56.88
N MET A 49 -56.21 6.66 -56.57
CA MET A 49 -57.01 7.90 -56.47
C MET A 49 -57.60 8.32 -57.83
N MET A 50 -56.82 8.18 -58.91
CA MET A 50 -57.29 8.47 -60.26
C MET A 50 -58.43 7.53 -60.66
N ASP A 51 -58.29 6.24 -60.34
CA ASP A 51 -59.29 5.21 -60.63
C ASP A 51 -60.58 5.40 -59.84
N ALA A 52 -60.46 5.81 -58.58
CA ALA A 52 -61.58 6.17 -57.74
C ALA A 52 -62.36 7.36 -58.32
N ALA A 53 -61.65 8.40 -58.75
CA ALA A 53 -62.26 9.60 -59.34
C ALA A 53 -62.92 9.29 -60.69
N VAL A 54 -62.25 8.51 -61.55
CA VAL A 54 -62.76 8.13 -62.87
C VAL A 54 -63.96 7.17 -62.73
N GLY A 55 -63.89 6.18 -61.84
CA GLY A 55 -65.01 5.29 -61.52
C GLY A 55 -66.21 6.06 -60.98
N SER A 56 -65.99 7.04 -60.10
CA SER A 56 -67.05 7.91 -59.59
C SER A 56 -67.67 8.80 -60.67
N ALA A 57 -66.88 9.31 -61.62
CA ALA A 57 -67.37 10.16 -62.72
C ALA A 57 -68.12 9.36 -63.79
N LEU A 58 -67.73 8.11 -64.04
CA LEU A 58 -68.34 7.21 -65.03
C LEU A 58 -69.50 6.36 -64.48
N GLY A 59 -69.70 6.33 -63.16
CA GLY A 59 -70.66 5.43 -62.51
C GLY A 59 -70.22 3.97 -62.46
N ASP A 60 -68.93 3.69 -62.65
CA ASP A 60 -68.34 2.34 -62.54
C ASP A 60 -67.94 2.08 -61.08
N SER A 61 -68.84 1.45 -60.31
CA SER A 61 -68.66 1.19 -58.88
C SER A 61 -67.51 0.22 -58.58
N GLU A 62 -67.23 -0.72 -59.49
CA GLU A 62 -66.13 -1.67 -59.33
C GLU A 62 -64.78 -0.96 -59.46
N LEU A 63 -64.65 -0.09 -60.48
CA LEU A 63 -63.45 0.71 -60.68
C LEU A 63 -63.20 1.66 -59.51
N LYS A 64 -64.28 2.26 -58.99
CA LYS A 64 -64.21 3.14 -57.82
C LYS A 64 -63.69 2.40 -56.58
N MET A 65 -64.32 1.28 -56.22
CA MET A 65 -63.93 0.48 -55.05
C MET A 65 -62.48 -0.03 -55.14
N ARG A 66 -62.07 -0.46 -56.35
CA ARG A 66 -60.71 -0.93 -56.58
C ARG A 66 -59.68 0.18 -56.39
N GLY A 67 -59.96 1.38 -56.88
CA GLY A 67 -59.09 2.55 -56.71
C GLY A 67 -58.95 2.98 -55.26
N GLU A 68 -60.06 3.04 -54.52
CA GLU A 68 -60.07 3.36 -53.09
C GLU A 68 -59.28 2.32 -52.28
N ALA A 69 -59.51 1.02 -52.52
CA ALA A 69 -58.79 -0.05 -51.84
C ALA A 69 -57.28 -0.04 -52.13
N LEU A 70 -56.87 0.27 -53.38
CA LEU A 70 -55.46 0.38 -53.74
C LEU A 70 -54.79 1.57 -53.05
N ALA A 71 -55.45 2.74 -53.06
CA ALA A 71 -54.92 3.94 -52.41
C ALA A 71 -54.78 3.77 -50.89
N GLU A 72 -55.76 3.14 -50.23
CA GLU A 72 -55.71 2.86 -48.80
C GLU A 72 -54.60 1.86 -48.45
N ARG A 73 -54.47 0.77 -49.23
CA ARG A 73 -53.42 -0.23 -49.04
C ARG A 73 -52.02 0.39 -49.16
N SER A 74 -51.77 1.20 -50.19
CA SER A 74 -50.44 1.79 -50.38
C SER A 74 -50.10 2.82 -49.29
N ASP A 75 -51.09 3.55 -48.78
CA ASP A 75 -50.90 4.47 -47.66
C ASP A 75 -50.62 3.73 -46.33
N ALA A 76 -51.31 2.61 -46.08
CA ALA A 76 -51.05 1.74 -44.94
C ALA A 76 -49.64 1.13 -44.98
N LEU A 77 -49.22 0.60 -46.13
CA LEU A 77 -47.86 0.07 -46.33
C LEU A 77 -46.79 1.16 -46.17
N SER A 78 -47.04 2.37 -46.68
CA SER A 78 -46.10 3.49 -46.52
C SER A 78 -45.92 3.88 -45.05
N ARG A 79 -47.00 3.86 -44.26
CA ARG A 79 -46.92 4.08 -42.81
C ARG A 79 -46.17 2.96 -42.10
N ALA A 80 -46.43 1.70 -42.42
CA ALA A 80 -45.74 0.55 -41.84
C ALA A 80 -44.22 0.64 -42.09
N ALA A 81 -43.79 0.82 -43.34
CA ALA A 81 -42.38 0.96 -43.69
C ALA A 81 -41.68 2.12 -42.95
N ARG A 82 -42.38 3.25 -42.73
CA ARG A 82 -41.84 4.36 -41.92
C ARG A 82 -41.70 4.01 -40.45
N LEU A 83 -42.65 3.29 -39.88
CA LEU A 83 -42.61 2.84 -38.49
C LEU A 83 -41.50 1.81 -38.29
N ASP A 84 -41.33 0.87 -39.20
CA ASP A 84 -40.27 -0.14 -39.15
C ASP A 84 -38.88 0.51 -39.29
N ALA A 85 -38.72 1.45 -40.22
CA ALA A 85 -37.48 2.22 -40.34
C ALA A 85 -37.18 3.04 -39.07
N ALA A 86 -38.20 3.59 -38.41
CA ALA A 86 -38.03 4.32 -37.15
C ALA A 86 -37.68 3.37 -35.99
N ALA A 87 -38.30 2.17 -35.94
CA ALA A 87 -38.01 1.14 -34.96
C ALA A 87 -36.57 0.64 -35.10
N ALA A 88 -36.14 0.28 -36.31
CA ALA A 88 -34.78 -0.16 -36.60
C ALA A 88 -33.73 0.90 -36.21
N ARG A 89 -34.01 2.20 -36.44
CA ARG A 89 -33.13 3.29 -35.99
C ARG A 89 -33.06 3.38 -34.47
N LYS A 90 -34.18 3.24 -33.78
CA LYS A 90 -34.23 3.26 -32.30
C LYS A 90 -33.47 2.07 -31.71
N GLU A 91 -33.65 0.87 -32.26
CA GLU A 91 -32.92 -0.32 -31.84
C GLU A 91 -31.41 -0.17 -32.05
N ALA A 92 -30.99 0.32 -33.22
CA ALA A 92 -29.58 0.57 -33.52
C ALA A 92 -28.96 1.59 -32.54
N HIS A 93 -29.68 2.68 -32.23
CA HIS A 93 -29.25 3.68 -31.27
C HIS A 93 -29.13 3.08 -29.85
N ALA A 94 -30.17 2.36 -29.39
CA ALA A 94 -30.17 1.74 -28.08
C ALA A 94 -29.05 0.69 -27.94
N ALA A 95 -28.78 -0.09 -28.98
CA ALA A 95 -27.68 -1.05 -29.01
C ALA A 95 -26.31 -0.35 -28.95
N ALA A 96 -26.15 0.78 -29.65
CA ALA A 96 -24.93 1.58 -29.59
C ALA A 96 -24.71 2.20 -28.20
N ASP A 97 -25.75 2.75 -27.59
CA ASP A 97 -25.70 3.32 -26.24
C ASP A 97 -25.37 2.25 -25.19
N LEU A 98 -26.00 1.08 -25.29
CA LEU A 98 -25.72 -0.05 -24.40
C LEU A 98 -24.27 -0.49 -24.53
N ARG A 99 -23.77 -0.65 -25.77
CA ARG A 99 -22.37 -1.02 -26.00
C ARG A 99 -21.39 0.01 -25.46
N SER A 100 -21.66 1.30 -25.67
CA SER A 100 -20.87 2.40 -25.11
C SER A 100 -20.85 2.35 -23.58
N THR A 101 -22.01 2.16 -22.96
CA THR A 101 -22.14 2.05 -21.50
C THR A 101 -21.37 0.86 -20.95
N LEU A 102 -21.49 -0.32 -21.57
CA LEU A 102 -20.77 -1.52 -21.16
C LEU A 102 -19.25 -1.34 -21.29
N ASN A 103 -18.78 -0.74 -22.38
CA ASN A 103 -17.35 -0.44 -22.56
C ASN A 103 -16.84 0.52 -21.48
N ASN A 104 -17.59 1.58 -21.19
CA ASN A 104 -17.24 2.55 -20.15
C ASN A 104 -17.19 1.90 -18.75
N VAL A 105 -18.14 1.02 -18.43
CA VAL A 105 -18.14 0.28 -17.16
C VAL A 105 -16.96 -0.69 -17.09
N ALA A 106 -16.69 -1.43 -18.17
CA ALA A 106 -15.56 -2.34 -18.24
C ALA A 106 -14.24 -1.59 -18.03
N GLU A 107 -14.04 -0.46 -18.73
CA GLU A 107 -12.84 0.36 -18.60
C GLU A 107 -12.68 0.95 -17.18
N LYS A 108 -13.75 1.53 -16.61
CA LYS A 108 -13.72 2.03 -15.23
C LYS A 108 -13.37 0.93 -14.23
N SER A 109 -13.96 -0.25 -14.39
CA SER A 109 -13.68 -1.40 -13.51
C SER A 109 -12.22 -1.88 -13.65
N ALA A 110 -11.67 -1.91 -14.86
CA ALA A 110 -10.30 -2.29 -15.12
C ALA A 110 -9.32 -1.26 -14.52
N ARG A 111 -9.58 0.04 -14.70
CA ARG A 111 -8.79 1.12 -14.09
C ARG A 111 -8.83 1.07 -12.57
N ALA A 112 -10.01 0.85 -11.97
CA ALA A 112 -10.17 0.73 -10.53
C ALA A 112 -9.39 -0.47 -9.97
N ARG A 113 -9.48 -1.64 -10.60
CA ARG A 113 -8.69 -2.83 -10.24
C ARG A 113 -7.19 -2.61 -10.40
N ALA A 114 -6.77 -1.96 -11.48
CA ALA A 114 -5.36 -1.63 -11.70
C ALA A 114 -4.83 -0.66 -10.64
N SER A 115 -5.63 0.33 -10.23
CA SER A 115 -5.27 1.24 -9.15
C SER A 115 -5.16 0.51 -7.82
N ALA A 116 -6.19 -0.25 -7.44
CA ALA A 116 -6.18 -1.02 -6.20
C ALA A 116 -4.98 -1.98 -6.12
N ASN A 117 -4.63 -2.65 -7.23
CA ASN A 117 -3.45 -3.51 -7.28
C ASN A 117 -2.13 -2.73 -7.13
N ARG A 118 -2.04 -1.50 -7.65
CA ARG A 118 -0.86 -0.65 -7.43
C ARG A 118 -0.77 -0.21 -5.98
N ASP A 119 -1.88 0.22 -5.39
CA ASP A 119 -1.94 0.68 -4.00
C ASP A 119 -1.55 -0.45 -3.04
N VAL A 120 -2.05 -1.67 -3.28
CA VAL A 120 -1.66 -2.86 -2.52
C VAL A 120 -0.16 -3.15 -2.67
N LYS A 121 0.38 -3.14 -3.90
CA LYS A 121 1.82 -3.37 -4.12
C LYS A 121 2.68 -2.31 -3.42
N GLN A 122 2.29 -1.04 -3.51
CA GLN A 122 2.99 0.05 -2.86
C GLN A 122 2.96 -0.11 -1.34
N ALA A 123 1.79 -0.42 -0.76
CA ALA A 123 1.66 -0.66 0.67
C ALA A 123 2.52 -1.85 1.15
N TRP A 124 2.64 -2.91 0.34
CA TRP A 124 3.55 -4.03 0.63
C TRP A 124 5.01 -3.59 0.62
N THR A 125 5.45 -2.85 -0.41
CA THR A 125 6.83 -2.33 -0.49
C THR A 125 7.15 -1.42 0.70
N GLU A 126 6.28 -0.45 0.99
CA GLU A 126 6.46 0.48 2.11
C GLU A 126 6.45 -0.26 3.47
N ALA A 127 5.68 -1.34 3.61
CA ALA A 127 5.68 -2.16 4.82
C ALA A 127 6.99 -2.93 4.98
N GLU A 128 7.54 -3.48 3.89
CA GLU A 128 8.81 -4.21 3.93
C GLU A 128 9.99 -3.26 4.18
N GLU A 129 10.01 -2.09 3.54
CA GLU A 129 11.00 -1.03 3.81
C GLU A 129 10.98 -0.62 5.28
N ARG A 130 9.80 -0.30 5.83
CA ARG A 130 9.67 0.04 7.26
C ARG A 130 10.14 -1.07 8.19
N LYS A 131 9.91 -2.33 7.83
CA LYS A 131 10.37 -3.48 8.62
C LYS A 131 11.90 -3.60 8.58
N SER A 132 12.51 -3.42 7.40
CA SER A 132 13.95 -3.40 7.23
C SER A 132 14.60 -2.25 8.01
N ASP A 133 14.07 -1.03 7.87
CA ASP A 133 14.56 0.16 8.57
C ASP A 133 14.45 0.00 10.09
N ALA A 134 13.32 -0.53 10.57
CA ALA A 134 13.14 -0.82 12.00
C ALA A 134 14.14 -1.86 12.51
N ALA A 135 14.41 -2.91 11.73
CA ALA A 135 15.40 -3.92 12.08
C ALA A 135 16.82 -3.35 12.11
N GLN A 136 17.20 -2.53 11.13
CA GLN A 136 18.49 -1.87 11.09
C GLN A 136 18.64 -0.90 12.28
N ALA A 137 17.65 -0.04 12.52
CA ALA A 137 17.68 0.91 13.62
C ALA A 137 17.66 0.21 15.00
N ALA A 138 17.04 -0.96 15.12
CA ALA A 138 17.13 -1.78 16.33
C ALA A 138 18.54 -2.37 16.50
N GLY A 139 19.16 -2.85 15.42
CA GLY A 139 20.53 -3.34 15.41
C GLY A 139 21.55 -2.26 15.82
N GLU A 140 21.46 -1.07 15.23
CA GLU A 140 22.32 0.07 15.57
C GLU A 140 22.19 0.48 17.04
N ARG A 141 20.96 0.52 17.57
CA ARG A 141 20.73 0.82 19.00
C ARG A 141 21.27 -0.27 19.91
N ALA A 142 21.17 -1.54 19.51
CA ALA A 142 21.70 -2.66 20.29
C ALA A 142 23.23 -2.59 20.36
N GLU A 143 23.91 -2.33 19.24
CA GLU A 143 25.37 -2.17 19.20
C GLU A 143 25.83 -0.93 19.98
N ALA A 144 25.15 0.21 19.83
CA ALA A 144 25.42 1.40 20.64
C ALA A 144 25.24 1.12 22.15
N GLY A 145 24.20 0.37 22.53
CA GLY A 145 23.98 -0.07 23.90
C GLY A 145 25.10 -0.98 24.43
N LYS A 146 25.59 -1.92 23.61
CA LYS A 146 26.75 -2.76 23.97
C LYS A 146 28.00 -1.91 24.20
N HIS A 147 28.33 -1.01 23.27
CA HIS A 147 29.47 -0.11 23.43
C HIS A 147 29.40 0.71 24.72
N GLN A 148 28.24 1.29 25.03
CA GLN A 148 28.04 2.02 26.27
C GLN A 148 28.21 1.13 27.52
N ALA A 149 27.66 -0.10 27.48
CA ALA A 149 27.81 -1.04 28.58
C ALA A 149 29.28 -1.43 28.80
N ASP A 150 30.03 -1.69 27.73
CA ASP A 150 31.45 -2.03 27.76
C ASP A 150 32.29 -0.86 28.30
N GLU A 151 32.00 0.37 27.88
CA GLU A 151 32.66 1.56 28.41
C GLU A 151 32.41 1.74 29.91
N VAL A 152 31.16 1.54 30.37
CA VAL A 152 30.82 1.60 31.79
C VAL A 152 31.52 0.49 32.57
N ALA A 153 31.55 -0.73 32.05
CA ALA A 153 32.24 -1.87 32.66
C ALA A 153 33.76 -1.62 32.76
N LYS A 154 34.36 -1.04 31.72
CA LYS A 154 35.77 -0.65 31.71
C LYS A 154 36.05 0.41 32.78
N ARG A 155 35.27 1.49 32.83
CA ARG A 155 35.42 2.54 33.85
C ARG A 155 35.30 2.00 35.27
N ARG A 156 34.38 1.06 35.51
CA ARG A 156 34.23 0.39 36.81
C ARG A 156 35.44 -0.46 37.15
N THR A 157 35.95 -1.23 36.19
CA THR A 157 37.17 -2.03 36.35
C THR A 157 38.37 -1.14 36.70
N ASP A 158 38.56 -0.05 35.97
CA ASP A 158 39.64 0.91 36.21
C ASP A 158 39.53 1.55 37.60
N SER A 159 38.33 1.95 38.01
CA SER A 159 38.08 2.50 39.35
C SER A 159 38.38 1.50 40.47
N VAL A 160 37.99 0.23 40.31
CA VAL A 160 38.30 -0.84 41.28
C VAL A 160 39.80 -1.11 41.35
N ASN A 161 40.49 -1.14 40.21
CA ASN A 161 41.94 -1.34 40.16
C ASN A 161 42.68 -0.19 40.86
N GLU A 162 42.25 1.05 40.63
CA GLU A 162 42.81 2.21 41.29
C GLU A 162 42.55 2.20 42.80
N ALA A 163 41.33 1.88 43.23
CA ALA A 163 41.01 1.71 44.65
C ALA A 163 41.87 0.62 45.31
N LYS A 164 42.10 -0.50 44.60
CA LYS A 164 42.98 -1.58 45.05
C LYS A 164 44.43 -1.10 45.20
N ARG A 165 44.94 -0.32 44.25
CA ARG A 165 46.28 0.27 44.32
C ARG A 165 46.44 1.17 45.55
N VAL A 166 45.49 2.09 45.75
CA VAL A 166 45.48 2.99 46.92
C VAL A 166 45.39 2.20 48.23
N ALA A 167 44.55 1.17 48.29
CA ALA A 167 44.46 0.30 49.47
C ALA A 167 45.79 -0.43 49.77
N GLN A 168 46.45 -0.97 48.73
CA GLN A 168 47.75 -1.63 48.89
C GLN A 168 48.84 -0.67 49.35
N GLU A 169 48.85 0.56 48.84
CA GLU A 169 49.79 1.60 49.28
C GLU A 169 49.58 1.95 50.77
N ASN A 170 48.32 2.10 51.19
CA ASN A 170 47.99 2.35 52.59
C ASN A 170 48.37 1.19 53.52
N ILE A 171 48.15 -0.07 53.09
CA ILE A 171 48.57 -1.26 53.83
C ILE A 171 50.09 -1.25 54.00
N ARG A 172 50.85 -1.11 52.91
CA ARG A 172 52.33 -1.06 52.96
C ARG A 172 52.83 0.08 53.84
N ALA A 173 52.20 1.26 53.78
CA ALA A 173 52.57 2.39 54.63
C ALA A 173 52.34 2.08 56.12
N ASN A 174 51.22 1.44 56.45
CA ASN A 174 50.92 1.04 57.83
C ASN A 174 51.83 -0.09 58.32
N GLU A 175 52.13 -1.09 57.49
CA GLU A 175 53.10 -2.15 57.79
C GLU A 175 54.50 -1.56 58.02
N GLY A 176 54.91 -0.58 57.21
CA GLY A 176 56.18 0.15 57.38
C GLY A 176 56.23 0.90 58.71
N LYS A 177 55.15 1.62 59.06
CA LYS A 177 55.04 2.31 60.36
C LYS A 177 55.09 1.33 61.54
N ALA A 178 54.35 0.22 61.46
CA ALA A 178 54.35 -0.81 62.50
C ALA A 178 55.73 -1.46 62.65
N SER A 179 56.41 -1.76 61.53
CA SER A 179 57.76 -2.33 61.53
C SER A 179 58.79 -1.37 62.13
N ALA A 180 58.71 -0.07 61.81
CA ALA A 180 59.57 0.96 62.38
C ALA A 180 59.37 1.10 63.91
N ALA A 181 58.11 1.08 64.36
CA ALA A 181 57.77 1.11 65.78
C ALA A 181 58.30 -0.13 66.52
N ALA A 182 58.11 -1.32 65.94
CA ALA A 182 58.64 -2.57 66.50
C ALA A 182 60.17 -2.55 66.60
N LYS A 183 60.86 -2.07 65.56
CA LYS A 183 62.33 -1.92 65.56
C LYS A 183 62.81 -0.96 66.66
N SER A 184 62.14 0.19 66.81
CA SER A 184 62.45 1.16 67.86
C SER A 184 62.25 0.58 69.28
N GLN A 185 61.21 -0.23 69.49
CA GLN A 185 61.02 -0.94 70.76
C GLN A 185 62.12 -1.98 71.03
N LEU A 186 62.55 -2.70 70.00
CA LEU A 186 63.63 -3.68 70.08
C LEU A 186 64.96 -3.02 70.43
N ASP A 187 65.31 -1.93 69.75
CA ASP A 187 66.51 -1.13 70.03
C ASP A 187 66.49 -0.58 71.47
N SER A 188 65.32 -0.09 71.92
CA SER A 188 65.14 0.40 73.30
C SER A 188 65.29 -0.71 74.34
N ALA A 189 64.80 -1.92 74.04
CA ALA A 189 64.94 -3.08 74.91
C ALA A 189 66.40 -3.54 75.01
N GLN A 190 67.12 -3.58 73.88
CA GLN A 190 68.56 -3.88 73.84
C GLN A 190 69.38 -2.85 74.62
N ALA A 191 69.06 -1.55 74.50
CA ALA A 191 69.72 -0.52 75.29
C ALA A 191 69.53 -0.72 76.80
N LYS A 192 68.30 -1.03 77.24
CA LYS A 192 68.01 -1.34 78.64
C LYS A 192 68.71 -2.60 79.13
N GLN A 193 68.81 -3.62 78.29
CA GLN A 193 69.55 -4.85 78.60
C GLN A 193 71.04 -4.54 78.82
N SER A 194 71.67 -3.81 77.90
CA SER A 194 73.07 -3.39 78.03
C SER A 194 73.32 -2.54 79.28
N GLU A 195 72.40 -1.64 79.63
CA GLU A 195 72.48 -0.86 80.88
C GLU A 195 72.38 -1.77 82.12
N ALA A 196 71.48 -2.76 82.11
CA ALA A 196 71.34 -3.72 83.19
C ALA A 196 72.60 -4.59 83.35
N ASP A 197 73.20 -5.06 82.26
CA ASP A 197 74.44 -5.83 82.28
C ASP A 197 75.63 -4.99 82.78
N HIS A 198 75.71 -3.70 82.40
CA HIS A 198 76.69 -2.77 82.96
C HIS A 198 76.52 -2.60 84.48
N ARG A 199 75.29 -2.45 84.96
CA ARG A 199 74.99 -2.34 86.39
C ARG A 199 75.36 -3.63 87.14
N ARG A 200 75.09 -4.80 86.57
CA ARG A 200 75.52 -6.10 87.13
C ARG A 200 77.04 -6.18 87.24
N ALA A 201 77.77 -5.88 86.16
CA ALA A 201 79.22 -5.89 86.17
C ALA A 201 79.83 -4.85 87.13
N GLN A 202 79.14 -3.73 87.39
CA GLN A 202 79.55 -2.77 88.41
C GLN A 202 79.30 -3.31 89.83
N ALA A 203 78.13 -3.92 90.08
CA ALA A 203 77.81 -4.54 91.36
C ALA A 203 78.78 -5.68 91.70
N GLU A 204 79.08 -6.56 90.75
CA GLU A 204 80.07 -7.63 90.90
C GLU A 204 81.46 -7.08 91.23
N ARG A 205 81.87 -5.96 90.60
CA ARG A 205 83.13 -5.28 90.93
C ARG A 205 83.14 -4.70 92.34
N ILE A 206 82.03 -4.11 92.78
CA ILE A 206 81.89 -3.59 94.14
C ILE A 206 81.94 -4.74 95.15
N GLU A 207 81.28 -5.86 94.86
CA GLU A 207 81.31 -7.07 95.68
C GLU A 207 82.73 -7.63 95.78
N GLN A 208 83.45 -7.76 94.67
CA GLN A 208 84.86 -8.16 94.66
C GLN A 208 85.75 -7.21 95.48
N LEU A 209 85.55 -5.90 95.39
CA LEU A 209 86.29 -4.92 96.19
C LEU A 209 85.95 -5.04 97.68
N ALA A 210 84.68 -5.25 98.02
CA ALA A 210 84.23 -5.45 99.39
C ALA A 210 84.78 -6.75 99.99
N ASP A 211 84.81 -7.84 99.22
CA ASP A 211 85.40 -9.11 99.63
C ASP A 211 86.93 -9.01 99.76
N ALA A 212 87.61 -8.30 98.86
CA ALA A 212 89.03 -8.00 98.98
C ALA A 212 89.34 -7.13 100.22
N GLU A 213 88.48 -6.17 100.56
CA GLU A 213 88.62 -5.37 101.78
C GLU A 213 88.38 -6.21 103.04
N LYS A 214 87.36 -7.09 103.04
CA LYS A 214 87.14 -8.07 104.12
C LYS A 214 88.36 -8.96 104.32
N GLN A 215 88.94 -9.50 103.25
CA GLN A 215 90.17 -10.30 103.30
C GLN A 215 91.33 -9.49 103.88
N LYS A 216 91.56 -8.25 103.42
CA LYS A 216 92.57 -7.35 104.00
C LYS A 216 92.34 -7.06 105.49
N ARG A 217 91.10 -6.87 105.93
CA ARG A 217 90.79 -6.70 107.37
C ARG A 217 91.11 -7.97 108.15
N GLN A 218 90.75 -9.15 107.63
CA GLN A 218 91.09 -10.43 108.26
C GLN A 218 92.61 -10.62 108.35
N GLU A 219 93.38 -10.27 107.32
CA GLU A 219 94.85 -10.29 107.31
C GLU A 219 95.49 -9.26 108.27
N ALA A 220 94.89 -8.07 108.41
CA ALA A 220 95.35 -7.07 109.38
C ALA A 220 95.04 -7.47 110.83
N THR A 221 93.99 -8.27 111.04
CA THR A 221 93.62 -8.79 112.37
C THR A 221 94.50 -9.99 112.76
N SER A 222 94.94 -10.81 111.79
CA SER A 222 95.89 -11.91 112.01
C SER A 222 97.36 -11.46 112.11
N ARG A 223 97.71 -10.23 111.71
CA ARG A 223 99.02 -9.60 111.98
C ARG A 223 99.14 -8.93 113.35
N LYS A 224 98.07 -8.93 114.16
CA LYS A 224 98.03 -8.34 115.52
C LYS A 224 97.99 -9.38 116.65
N SER A 225 98.13 -10.67 116.33
CA SER A 225 98.44 -11.75 117.30
C SER A 225 99.86 -12.25 117.08
#